data_AF-A0A4Q1VB50-F1
#
_entry.id   AF-A0A4Q1VB50-F1
#
_cell.length_a   1.000
_cell.length_b   1.000
_cell.length_c   1.000
_cell.angle_alpha   90.00
_cell.angle_beta   90.00
_cell.angle_gamma   90.00
#
_symmetry.space_group_name_H-M   'P 1'
#
loop_
_entity.id
_entity.type
_entity.pdbx_description
1 polymer ?
#
loop_
_entity_poly.entity_id
_entity_poly.type
_entity_poly.pdbx_seq_one_letter_code
_entity_poly.pdbx_strand_id
1 'polypeptide(L)'
;MLFSHRTIVIALLLSAASPTWAQTQDKAMLVREAFASPYGKALTAELGKSLRASADPACLTDKALTADQLEPRGRDIVITWGTRMLDGAFALIDRQTSDNPFASAAELESLKSSADVKRYLAMEAPMRQAKILDLIFEHFDRYNLISRVRLGAVSPLATGNEALLRLNPADATEEKLEEFAGKSRSKALKRFLQLSEQAGAAQAASIKKIPSPPPLPHTFFKGVETDLAELCIRSGK
;
A
#
# COMPACT_ATOMS: atom_id res chain seq x y z
N MET A 1 8.78 23.20 -22.57
CA MET A 1 7.46 22.84 -22.01
C MET A 1 7.69 22.38 -20.58
N LEU A 2 7.35 23.23 -19.60
CA LEU A 2 7.48 22.94 -18.17
C LEU A 2 6.28 22.09 -17.75
N PHE A 3 6.42 20.77 -17.82
CA PHE A 3 5.46 19.86 -17.19
C PHE A 3 5.61 20.02 -15.66
N SER A 4 4.52 20.37 -14.99
CA SER A 4 4.46 20.53 -13.54
C SER A 4 4.98 19.27 -12.84
N HIS A 5 5.91 19.43 -11.90
CA HIS A 5 6.51 18.34 -11.12
C HIS A 5 5.50 17.49 -10.34
N ARG A 6 4.26 17.97 -10.16
CA ARG A 6 3.12 17.16 -9.69
C ARG A 6 2.86 15.88 -10.50
N THR A 7 3.24 15.86 -11.77
CA THR A 7 3.12 14.65 -12.62
C THR A 7 4.23 13.64 -12.33
N ILE A 8 5.39 14.10 -11.87
CA ILE A 8 6.60 13.29 -11.62
C ILE A 8 6.40 12.41 -10.38
N VAL A 9 5.69 12.91 -9.37
CA VAL A 9 5.43 12.16 -8.14
C VAL A 9 4.37 11.07 -8.36
N ILE A 10 3.31 11.33 -9.12
CA ILE A 10 2.31 10.31 -9.50
C ILE A 10 2.95 9.20 -10.36
N ALA A 11 3.84 9.58 -11.29
CA ALA A 11 4.65 8.66 -12.07
C ALA A 11 5.85 8.07 -11.31
N LEU A 12 5.98 8.30 -10.00
CA LEU A 12 6.91 7.61 -9.09
C LEU A 12 6.20 6.59 -8.22
N LEU A 13 4.86 6.49 -8.26
CA LEU A 13 4.05 5.75 -7.28
C LEU A 13 3.24 4.61 -7.87
N LEU A 14 2.77 4.77 -9.12
CA LEU A 14 2.50 3.61 -9.98
C LEU A 14 3.80 2.89 -10.40
N SER A 15 4.93 3.45 -9.97
CA SER A 15 6.33 3.17 -10.29
C SER A 15 7.19 3.06 -9.03
N ALA A 16 6.56 3.19 -7.86
CA ALA A 16 7.14 2.86 -6.56
C ALA A 16 7.13 1.34 -6.36
N ALA A 17 6.48 0.61 -7.27
CA ALA A 17 7.10 -0.57 -7.81
C ALA A 17 8.35 -0.13 -8.59
N SER A 18 9.46 0.09 -7.86
CA SER A 18 10.77 -0.19 -8.46
C SER A 18 10.60 -1.49 -9.25
N PRO A 19 11.03 -1.56 -10.51
CA PRO A 19 10.84 -2.79 -11.27
C PRO A 19 11.44 -3.93 -10.42
N THR A 20 10.61 -4.92 -10.16
CA THR A 20 10.68 -5.96 -9.11
C THR A 20 11.92 -6.84 -9.14
N TRP A 21 12.65 -6.82 -10.24
CA TRP A 21 13.96 -7.46 -10.38
C TRP A 21 15.08 -6.76 -9.58
N ALA A 22 14.81 -5.62 -8.95
CA ALA A 22 15.82 -4.81 -8.25
C ALA A 22 15.61 -4.68 -6.73
N GLN A 23 14.46 -5.13 -6.20
CA GLN A 23 14.26 -5.28 -4.77
C GLN A 23 13.53 -6.59 -4.49
N THR A 24 14.29 -7.60 -4.09
CA THR A 24 13.84 -8.63 -3.15
C THR A 24 13.58 -8.02 -1.76
N GLN A 25 12.89 -6.88 -1.69
CA GLN A 25 12.35 -6.44 -0.42
C GLN A 25 11.25 -7.43 -0.06
N ASP A 26 11.43 -8.11 1.06
CA ASP A 26 10.41 -8.94 1.68
C ASP A 26 9.12 -8.11 1.77
N LYS A 27 8.13 -8.40 0.92
CA LYS A 27 6.88 -7.64 0.88
C LYS A 27 6.15 -7.72 2.23
N ALA A 28 6.30 -8.84 2.93
CA ALA A 28 5.79 -8.96 4.29
C ALA A 28 6.49 -7.98 5.23
N MET A 29 7.80 -7.74 5.06
CA MET A 29 8.52 -6.69 5.80
C MET A 29 7.98 -5.29 5.47
N LEU A 30 7.75 -4.97 4.20
CA LEU A 30 7.18 -3.68 3.79
C LEU A 30 5.80 -3.43 4.42
N VAL A 31 4.92 -4.43 4.41
CA VAL A 31 3.60 -4.34 5.04
C VAL A 31 3.77 -4.17 6.55
N ARG A 32 4.61 -4.99 7.21
CA ARG A 32 4.85 -4.88 8.66
C ARG A 32 5.39 -3.50 9.05
N GLU A 33 6.34 -2.95 8.32
CA GLU A 33 6.88 -1.61 8.53
C GLU A 33 5.81 -0.53 8.35
N ALA A 34 4.96 -0.68 7.33
CA ALA A 34 3.84 0.25 7.11
C ALA A 34 2.87 0.24 8.30
N PHE A 35 2.46 -0.94 8.78
CA PHE A 35 1.62 -1.06 9.97
C PHE A 35 2.30 -0.56 11.26
N ALA A 36 3.63 -0.62 11.35
CA ALA A 36 4.39 -0.08 12.46
C ALA A 36 4.52 1.46 12.45
N SER A 37 4.26 2.10 11.30
CA SER A 37 4.32 3.57 11.15
C SER A 37 3.25 4.28 12.01
N PRO A 38 3.42 5.58 12.32
CA PRO A 38 2.41 6.36 13.05
C PRO A 38 1.01 6.31 12.40
N TYR A 39 0.95 6.42 11.08
CA TYR A 39 -0.31 6.34 10.34
C TYR A 39 -0.90 4.92 10.36
N GLY A 40 -0.06 3.89 10.22
CA GLY A 40 -0.48 2.48 10.33
C GLY A 40 -1.06 2.13 11.70
N LYS A 41 -0.48 2.66 12.78
CA LYS A 41 -1.04 2.53 14.14
C LYS A 41 -2.40 3.22 14.27
N ALA A 42 -2.57 4.39 13.68
CA ALA A 42 -3.84 5.11 13.69
C ALA A 42 -4.95 4.35 12.94
N LEU A 43 -4.63 3.80 11.75
CA LEU A 43 -5.55 2.93 11.00
C LEU A 43 -5.87 1.63 11.75
N THR A 44 -4.88 1.05 12.44
CA THR A 44 -5.09 -0.13 13.28
C THR A 44 -6.06 0.15 14.44
N ALA A 45 -5.92 1.31 15.09
CA ALA A 45 -6.85 1.72 16.13
C ALA A 45 -8.27 1.91 15.59
N GLU A 46 -8.42 2.46 14.38
CA GLU A 46 -9.71 2.60 13.71
C GLU A 46 -10.32 1.25 13.34
N LEU A 47 -9.51 0.31 12.82
CA LEU A 47 -9.91 -1.08 12.62
C LEU A 47 -10.40 -1.70 13.93
N GLY A 48 -9.69 -1.48 15.03
CA GLY A 48 -10.10 -1.95 16.36
C GLY A 48 -11.47 -1.42 16.78
N LYS A 49 -11.78 -0.15 16.52
CA LYS A 49 -13.12 0.42 16.77
C LYS A 49 -14.17 -0.27 15.91
N SER A 50 -13.90 -0.43 14.62
CA SER A 50 -14.81 -1.10 13.68
C SER A 50 -15.12 -2.54 14.11
N LEU A 51 -14.09 -3.30 14.49
CA LEU A 51 -14.24 -4.69 14.97
C LEU A 51 -15.08 -4.76 16.23
N ARG A 52 -14.80 -3.92 17.24
CA ARG A 52 -15.59 -3.89 18.49
C ARG A 52 -17.05 -3.51 18.25
N ALA A 53 -17.31 -2.59 17.32
CA ALA A 53 -18.67 -2.18 16.97
C ALA A 53 -19.44 -3.25 16.16
N SER A 54 -18.72 -4.11 15.44
CA SER A 54 -19.32 -5.03 14.47
C SER A 54 -19.38 -6.49 14.95
N ALA A 55 -18.57 -6.86 15.94
CA ALA A 55 -18.51 -8.21 16.48
C ALA A 55 -19.80 -8.61 17.19
N ASP A 56 -20.26 -9.85 16.98
CA ASP A 56 -21.42 -10.38 17.67
C ASP A 56 -21.13 -10.65 19.17
N PRO A 57 -21.86 -10.03 20.11
CA PRO A 57 -21.58 -10.16 21.54
C PRO A 57 -21.75 -11.59 22.09
N ALA A 58 -22.70 -12.37 21.56
CA ALA A 58 -22.92 -13.75 22.00
C ALA A 58 -21.76 -14.64 21.55
N CYS A 59 -21.28 -14.45 20.31
CA CYS A 59 -20.09 -15.12 19.80
C CYS A 59 -18.84 -14.74 20.60
N LEU A 60 -18.65 -13.45 20.95
CA LEU A 60 -17.51 -13.03 21.78
C LEU A 60 -17.52 -13.73 23.13
N THR A 61 -18.71 -13.86 23.74
CA THR A 61 -18.89 -14.56 25.02
C THR A 61 -18.56 -16.05 24.89
N ASP A 62 -19.10 -16.72 23.85
CA ASP A 62 -18.88 -18.14 23.59
C ASP A 62 -17.40 -18.47 23.30
N LYS A 63 -16.73 -17.64 22.50
CA LYS A 63 -15.29 -17.78 22.18
C LYS A 63 -14.37 -17.23 23.27
N ALA A 64 -14.92 -16.72 24.39
CA ALA A 64 -14.17 -16.05 25.45
C ALA A 64 -13.20 -14.96 24.93
N LEU A 65 -13.64 -14.20 23.93
CA LEU A 65 -12.87 -13.10 23.33
C LEU A 65 -13.17 -11.78 24.01
N THR A 66 -12.13 -11.09 24.44
CA THR A 66 -12.24 -9.77 25.06
C THR A 66 -12.02 -8.66 24.03
N ALA A 67 -12.58 -7.47 24.28
CA ALA A 67 -12.54 -6.36 23.34
C ALA A 67 -11.11 -5.84 23.03
N ASP A 68 -10.16 -6.03 23.94
CA ASP A 68 -8.75 -5.70 23.78
C ASP A 68 -8.00 -6.69 22.87
N GLN A 69 -8.54 -7.91 22.66
CA GLN A 69 -7.96 -8.90 21.75
C GLN A 69 -8.34 -8.67 20.27
N LEU A 70 -9.43 -7.96 20.01
CA LEU A 70 -9.95 -7.81 18.64
C LEU A 70 -9.01 -7.00 17.75
N GLU A 71 -8.48 -5.89 18.26
CA GLU A 71 -7.59 -5.01 17.50
C GLU A 71 -6.27 -5.68 17.07
N PRO A 72 -5.45 -6.28 17.97
CA PRO A 72 -4.22 -6.93 17.54
C PRO A 72 -4.48 -8.12 16.60
N ARG A 73 -5.51 -8.93 16.84
CA ARG A 73 -5.85 -10.04 15.93
C ARG A 73 -6.35 -9.55 14.58
N GLY A 74 -7.19 -8.52 14.57
CA GLY A 74 -7.68 -7.90 13.35
C GLY A 74 -6.56 -7.30 12.51
N ARG A 75 -5.62 -6.60 13.17
CA ARG A 75 -4.39 -6.11 12.53
C ARG A 75 -3.63 -7.25 11.84
N ASP A 76 -3.41 -8.36 12.55
CA ASP A 76 -2.62 -9.49 12.03
C ASP A 76 -3.31 -10.16 10.82
N ILE A 77 -4.65 -10.23 10.81
CA ILE A 77 -5.44 -10.64 9.64
C ILE A 77 -5.17 -9.69 8.48
N VAL A 78 -5.35 -8.38 8.67
CA VAL A 78 -5.18 -7.41 7.57
C VAL A 78 -3.72 -7.37 7.07
N ILE A 79 -2.72 -7.56 7.94
CA ILE A 79 -1.32 -7.70 7.52
C ILE A 79 -1.14 -8.93 6.63
N THR A 80 -1.69 -10.08 7.04
CA THR A 80 -1.57 -11.34 6.30
C THR A 80 -2.21 -11.22 4.91
N TRP A 81 -3.44 -10.72 4.86
CA TRP A 81 -4.17 -10.57 3.60
C TRP A 81 -3.68 -9.41 2.74
N GLY A 82 -3.21 -8.32 3.35
CA GLY A 82 -2.56 -7.21 2.67
C GLY A 82 -1.23 -7.62 2.03
N THR A 83 -0.45 -8.49 2.70
CA THR A 83 0.75 -9.10 2.12
C THR A 83 0.40 -9.95 0.90
N ARG A 84 -0.61 -10.83 1.02
CA ARG A 84 -1.11 -11.63 -0.11
C ARG A 84 -1.61 -10.76 -1.27
N MET A 85 -2.29 -9.65 -0.97
CA MET A 85 -2.76 -8.69 -1.97
C MET A 85 -1.59 -8.10 -2.75
N LEU A 86 -0.57 -7.59 -2.05
CA LEU A 86 0.63 -7.07 -2.70
C LEU A 86 1.32 -8.18 -3.51
N ASP A 87 1.48 -9.38 -2.96
CA ASP A 87 2.06 -10.50 -3.70
C ASP A 87 1.36 -10.77 -5.04
N GLY A 88 0.03 -10.84 -5.01
CA GLY A 88 -0.76 -11.05 -6.21
C GLY A 88 -0.69 -9.88 -7.20
N ALA A 89 -0.73 -8.64 -6.70
CA ALA A 89 -0.64 -7.44 -7.54
C ALA A 89 0.72 -7.34 -8.24
N PHE A 90 1.81 -7.58 -7.50
CA PHE A 90 3.17 -7.57 -8.05
C PHE A 90 3.41 -8.72 -9.02
N ALA A 91 2.93 -9.94 -8.74
CA ALA A 91 3.11 -11.06 -9.67
C ALA A 91 2.56 -10.80 -11.09
N LEU A 92 1.51 -9.98 -11.20
CA LEU A 92 0.96 -9.56 -12.49
C LEU A 92 1.84 -8.53 -13.19
N ILE A 93 2.35 -7.57 -12.43
CA ILE A 93 3.31 -6.58 -12.92
C ILE A 93 4.58 -7.30 -13.40
N ASP A 94 5.12 -8.23 -12.62
CA ASP A 94 6.36 -8.98 -12.90
C ASP A 94 6.25 -9.74 -14.21
N ARG A 95 5.12 -10.42 -14.43
CA ARG A 95 4.86 -11.12 -15.69
C ARG A 95 4.87 -10.16 -16.88
N GLN A 96 4.16 -9.04 -16.77
CA GLN A 96 4.04 -8.07 -17.87
C GLN A 96 5.34 -7.29 -18.16
N THR A 97 6.11 -7.00 -17.11
CA THR A 97 7.43 -6.35 -17.23
C THR A 97 8.48 -7.33 -17.78
N SER A 98 8.35 -8.63 -17.51
CA SER A 98 9.20 -9.66 -18.15
C SER A 98 8.99 -9.69 -19.68
N ASP A 99 7.74 -9.50 -20.13
CA ASP A 99 7.39 -9.45 -21.54
C ASP A 99 7.80 -8.13 -22.23
N ASN A 100 8.00 -7.06 -21.44
CA ASN A 100 8.39 -5.72 -21.93
C ASN A 100 9.40 -5.07 -20.98
N PRO A 101 10.67 -5.53 -20.96
CA PRO A 101 11.63 -5.08 -19.96
C PRO A 101 12.00 -3.61 -20.15
N PHE A 102 12.06 -2.88 -19.04
CA PHE A 102 12.58 -1.52 -19.02
C PHE A 102 14.10 -1.54 -19.26
N ALA A 103 14.55 -0.96 -20.38
CA ALA A 103 15.94 -1.09 -20.84
C ALA A 103 16.98 -0.52 -19.85
N SER A 104 16.66 0.56 -19.13
CA SER A 104 17.57 1.25 -18.21
C SER A 104 17.40 0.82 -16.76
N ALA A 105 16.80 -0.33 -16.54
CA ALA A 105 16.47 -0.74 -15.20
C ALA A 105 17.75 -1.03 -14.37
N ALA A 106 18.83 -1.55 -14.98
CA ALA A 106 20.06 -1.91 -14.24
C ALA A 106 20.77 -0.66 -13.74
N GLU A 107 20.74 0.39 -14.57
CA GLU A 107 21.21 1.70 -14.21
C GLU A 107 20.41 2.26 -13.03
N LEU A 108 19.08 2.21 -13.10
CA LEU A 108 18.20 2.66 -12.03
C LEU A 108 18.54 1.99 -10.68
N GLU A 109 18.78 0.68 -10.67
CA GLU A 109 19.16 -0.04 -9.46
C GLU A 109 20.53 0.37 -8.95
N SER A 110 21.52 0.46 -9.83
CA SER A 110 22.88 0.86 -9.46
C SER A 110 22.91 2.23 -8.76
N LEU A 111 22.04 3.15 -9.16
CA LEU A 111 21.94 4.51 -8.60
C LEU A 111 21.50 4.51 -7.13
N LYS A 112 20.80 3.47 -6.66
CA LYS A 112 20.40 3.34 -5.24
C LYS A 112 21.59 3.22 -4.28
N SER A 113 22.79 2.91 -4.79
CA SER A 113 24.01 2.90 -3.99
C SER A 113 24.49 4.32 -3.61
N SER A 114 24.08 5.35 -4.37
CA SER A 114 24.47 6.75 -4.16
C SER A 114 23.91 7.33 -2.86
N ALA A 115 24.70 8.14 -2.16
CA ALA A 115 24.32 8.75 -0.88
C ALA A 115 23.06 9.63 -0.98
N ASP A 116 22.96 10.46 -2.03
CA ASP A 116 21.80 11.33 -2.22
C ASP A 116 20.54 10.54 -2.57
N VAL A 117 20.68 9.44 -3.32
CA VAL A 117 19.56 8.55 -3.64
C VAL A 117 19.10 7.79 -2.40
N LYS A 118 20.01 7.26 -1.58
CA LYS A 118 19.67 6.65 -0.28
C LYS A 118 18.94 7.63 0.63
N ARG A 119 19.41 8.88 0.70
CA ARG A 119 18.75 9.93 1.47
C ARG A 119 17.35 10.24 0.95
N TYR A 120 17.20 10.36 -0.37
CA TYR A 120 15.88 10.52 -1.01
C TYR A 120 14.94 9.37 -0.64
N LEU A 121 15.37 8.12 -0.81
CA LEU A 121 14.56 6.92 -0.52
C LEU A 121 14.18 6.79 0.97
N ALA A 122 15.06 7.24 1.87
CA ALA A 122 14.77 7.30 3.30
C ALA A 122 13.71 8.36 3.62
N MET A 123 13.79 9.54 2.99
CA MET A 123 12.79 10.60 3.11
C MET A 123 11.44 10.16 2.53
N GLU A 124 11.44 9.36 1.47
CA GLU A 124 10.23 8.84 0.81
C GLU A 124 9.51 7.76 1.62
N ALA A 125 10.21 7.07 2.54
CA ALA A 125 9.68 5.91 3.24
C ALA A 125 8.29 6.12 3.91
N PRO A 126 8.02 7.23 4.62
CA PRO A 126 6.70 7.46 5.22
C PRO A 126 5.56 7.54 4.20
N MET A 127 5.81 8.19 3.06
CA MET A 127 4.83 8.28 1.98
C MET A 127 4.57 6.91 1.34
N ARG A 128 5.63 6.11 1.13
CA ARG A 128 5.50 4.74 0.61
C ARG A 128 4.69 3.86 1.55
N GLN A 129 4.96 3.94 2.86
CA GLN A 129 4.21 3.22 3.89
C GLN A 129 2.72 3.61 3.88
N ALA A 130 2.43 4.92 3.82
CA ALA A 130 1.06 5.42 3.78
C ALA A 130 0.27 4.88 2.57
N LYS A 131 0.89 4.91 1.39
CA LYS A 131 0.26 4.39 0.16
C LYS A 131 0.01 2.89 0.19
N ILE A 132 0.91 2.11 0.80
CA ILE A 132 0.68 0.68 1.04
C ILE A 132 -0.56 0.49 1.92
N LEU A 133 -0.67 1.25 3.01
CA LEU A 133 -1.80 1.17 3.92
C LEU A 133 -3.10 1.59 3.26
N ASP A 134 -3.13 2.74 2.57
CA ASP A 134 -4.31 3.23 1.86
C ASP A 134 -4.78 2.20 0.84
N LEU A 135 -3.86 1.64 0.05
CA LEU A 135 -4.17 0.59 -0.92
C LEU A 135 -4.79 -0.64 -0.23
N ILE A 136 -4.19 -1.14 0.85
CA ILE A 136 -4.67 -2.31 1.59
C ILE A 136 -6.07 -2.04 2.17
N PHE A 137 -6.25 -0.93 2.89
CA PHE A 137 -7.52 -0.64 3.56
C PHE A 137 -8.63 -0.28 2.58
N GLU A 138 -8.34 0.42 1.48
CA GLU A 138 -9.35 0.66 0.43
C GLU A 138 -9.82 -0.65 -0.21
N HIS A 139 -8.91 -1.57 -0.50
CA HIS A 139 -9.28 -2.87 -1.07
C HIS A 139 -10.02 -3.75 -0.07
N PHE A 140 -9.60 -3.73 1.20
CA PHE A 140 -10.28 -4.43 2.28
C PHE A 140 -11.70 -3.90 2.51
N ASP A 141 -11.89 -2.58 2.57
CA ASP A 141 -13.21 -1.97 2.73
C ASP A 141 -14.12 -2.27 1.54
N ARG A 142 -13.60 -2.16 0.31
CA ARG A 142 -14.33 -2.53 -0.91
C ARG A 142 -14.72 -4.01 -0.90
N TYR A 143 -13.82 -4.88 -0.45
CA TYR A 143 -14.13 -6.30 -0.29
C TYR A 143 -15.29 -6.51 0.67
N ASN A 144 -15.20 -5.93 1.87
CA ASN A 144 -16.23 -6.09 2.89
C ASN A 144 -17.60 -5.61 2.39
N LEU A 145 -17.62 -4.48 1.67
CA LEU A 145 -18.84 -3.97 1.03
C LEU A 145 -19.41 -4.95 0.00
N ILE A 146 -18.58 -5.44 -0.94
CA ILE A 146 -19.01 -6.33 -2.04
C ILE A 146 -19.47 -7.69 -1.49
N SER A 147 -18.70 -8.26 -0.57
CA SER A 147 -18.95 -9.57 0.04
C SER A 147 -19.97 -9.51 1.19
N ARG A 148 -20.53 -8.33 1.46
CA ARG A 148 -21.50 -8.07 2.55
C ARG A 148 -20.99 -8.49 3.93
N VAL A 149 -19.68 -8.42 4.16
CA VAL A 149 -19.13 -8.63 5.50
C VAL A 149 -19.62 -7.49 6.40
N ARG A 150 -20.20 -7.83 7.56
CA ARG A 150 -20.68 -6.84 8.54
C ARG A 150 -19.50 -6.29 9.31
N LEU A 151 -18.69 -5.46 8.67
CA LEU A 151 -17.58 -4.74 9.27
C LEU A 151 -17.62 -3.30 8.75
N GLY A 152 -17.54 -2.33 9.66
CA GLY A 152 -17.43 -0.92 9.29
C GLY A 152 -16.15 -0.63 8.51
N ALA A 153 -16.21 0.32 7.58
CA ALA A 153 -15.05 0.76 6.83
C ALA A 153 -13.99 1.38 7.75
N VAL A 154 -12.72 1.30 7.34
CA VAL A 154 -11.57 1.80 8.10
C VAL A 154 -10.83 2.91 7.35
N SER A 155 -10.77 2.84 6.02
CA SER A 155 -10.06 3.82 5.21
C SER A 155 -10.64 5.23 5.42
N PRO A 156 -9.79 6.28 5.53
CA PRO A 156 -10.26 7.64 5.74
C PRO A 156 -11.19 8.12 4.61
N LEU A 157 -10.96 7.67 3.38
CA LEU A 157 -11.79 8.01 2.22
C LEU A 157 -13.18 7.37 2.29
N ALA A 158 -13.32 6.16 2.80
CA ALA A 158 -14.63 5.51 2.94
C ALA A 158 -15.41 6.02 4.16
N THR A 159 -14.72 6.45 5.21
CA THR A 159 -15.32 6.91 6.48
C THR A 159 -15.53 8.42 6.55
N GLY A 160 -14.86 9.20 5.70
CA GLY A 160 -14.81 10.66 5.81
C GLY A 160 -14.06 11.14 7.07
N ASN A 161 -13.19 10.31 7.64
CA ASN A 161 -12.47 10.63 8.88
C ASN A 161 -11.29 11.58 8.60
N GLU A 162 -11.59 12.88 8.65
CA GLU A 162 -10.62 13.97 8.47
C GLU A 162 -9.41 13.90 9.41
N ALA A 163 -9.60 13.42 10.64
CA ALA A 163 -8.50 13.30 11.61
C ALA A 163 -7.49 12.24 11.15
N LEU A 164 -7.95 11.10 10.63
CA LEU A 164 -7.07 10.09 10.03
C LEU A 164 -6.45 10.58 8.73
N LEU A 165 -7.21 11.28 7.88
CA LEU A 165 -6.69 11.82 6.62
C LEU A 165 -5.51 12.76 6.86
N ARG A 166 -5.58 13.63 7.88
CA ARG A 166 -4.47 14.53 8.27
C ARG A 166 -3.23 13.82 8.81
N LEU A 167 -3.36 12.58 9.28
CA LEU A 167 -2.21 11.78 9.73
C LEU A 167 -1.47 11.12 8.57
N ASN A 168 -2.04 11.13 7.36
CA ASN A 168 -1.38 10.62 6.17
C ASN A 168 -0.18 11.54 5.83
N PRO A 169 1.06 11.03 5.86
CA PRO A 169 2.25 11.85 5.64
C PRO A 169 2.52 12.16 4.16
N ALA A 170 1.68 11.69 3.22
CA ALA A 170 1.97 11.76 1.79
C ALA A 170 2.29 13.18 1.31
N ASP A 171 1.38 14.13 1.48
CA ASP A 171 1.54 15.51 0.99
C ASP A 171 2.78 16.18 1.61
N ALA A 172 2.93 16.08 2.93
CA ALA A 172 4.05 16.67 3.65
C ALA A 172 5.40 16.03 3.31
N THR A 173 5.40 14.76 2.91
CA THR A 173 6.61 14.06 2.45
C THR A 173 6.94 14.44 1.01
N GLU A 174 5.92 14.54 0.15
CA GLU A 174 6.06 14.97 -1.25
C GLU A 174 6.70 16.36 -1.32
N GLU A 175 6.21 17.33 -0.56
CA GLU A 175 6.79 18.68 -0.50
C GLU A 175 8.28 18.65 -0.12
N LYS A 176 8.65 17.84 0.89
CA LYS A 176 10.04 17.70 1.34
C LYS A 176 10.94 17.04 0.29
N LEU A 177 10.41 16.06 -0.45
CA LEU A 177 11.13 15.40 -1.53
C LEU A 177 11.37 16.35 -2.71
N GLU A 178 10.35 17.14 -3.07
CA GLU A 178 10.47 18.18 -4.10
C GLU A 178 11.51 19.23 -3.71
N GLU A 179 11.48 19.71 -2.47
CA GLU A 179 12.47 20.66 -1.96
C GLU A 179 13.89 20.08 -2.00
N PHE A 180 14.06 18.84 -1.52
CA PHE A 180 15.35 18.16 -1.50
C PHE A 180 15.88 17.92 -2.92
N ALA A 181 15.05 17.44 -3.84
CA ALA A 181 15.42 17.22 -5.23
C ALA A 181 15.76 18.53 -5.95
N GLY A 182 14.97 19.58 -5.76
CA GLY A 182 15.16 20.89 -6.38
C GLY A 182 16.46 21.58 -5.95
N LYS A 183 16.88 21.41 -4.68
CA LYS A 183 18.13 21.96 -4.16
C LYS A 183 19.36 21.08 -4.47
N SER A 184 19.16 19.82 -4.87
CA SER A 184 20.25 18.88 -5.08
C SER A 184 21.03 19.15 -6.37
N ARG A 185 22.37 19.17 -6.25
CA ARG A 185 23.30 19.20 -7.40
C ARG A 185 23.72 17.80 -7.87
N SER A 186 23.21 16.77 -7.22
CA SER A 186 23.59 15.38 -7.46
C SER A 186 23.14 14.89 -8.84
N LYS A 187 24.11 14.58 -9.71
CA LYS A 187 23.82 13.98 -11.02
C LYS A 187 23.15 12.61 -10.88
N ALA A 188 23.57 11.83 -9.88
CA ALA A 188 23.01 10.52 -9.59
C ALA A 188 21.53 10.62 -9.19
N LEU A 189 21.17 11.55 -8.29
CA LEU A 189 19.77 11.75 -7.91
C LEU A 189 18.92 12.19 -9.09
N LYS A 190 19.39 13.16 -9.90
CA LYS A 190 18.65 13.61 -11.08
C LYS A 190 18.40 12.49 -12.07
N ARG A 191 19.43 11.65 -12.32
CA ARG A 191 19.31 10.50 -13.20
C ARG A 191 18.37 9.44 -12.62
N PHE A 192 18.43 9.21 -11.31
CA PHE A 192 17.53 8.29 -10.61
C PHE A 192 16.08 8.71 -10.80
N LEU A 193 15.73 9.97 -10.51
CA LEU A 193 14.37 10.48 -10.66
C LEU A 193 13.86 10.38 -12.10
N GLN A 194 14.70 10.72 -13.08
CA GLN A 194 14.36 10.58 -14.49
C GLN A 194 14.06 9.12 -14.87
N LEU A 195 14.90 8.18 -14.44
CA LEU A 195 14.72 6.76 -14.73
C LEU A 195 13.53 6.16 -13.97
N SER A 196 13.22 6.62 -12.76
CA SER A 196 12.04 6.24 -12.01
C SER A 196 10.75 6.62 -12.75
N GLU A 197 10.68 7.83 -13.30
CA GLU A 197 9.54 8.28 -14.12
C GLU A 197 9.36 7.41 -15.36
N GLN A 198 10.46 7.10 -16.07
CA GLN A 198 10.42 6.24 -17.25
C GLN A 198 10.01 4.80 -16.92
N ALA A 199 10.54 4.24 -15.83
CA ALA A 199 10.16 2.91 -15.33
C ALA A 199 8.65 2.88 -15.03
N GLY A 200 8.13 3.96 -14.45
CA GLY A 200 6.71 4.15 -14.20
C GLY A 200 5.82 4.17 -15.41
N ALA A 201 6.20 4.98 -16.40
CA ALA A 201 5.50 5.03 -17.67
C ALA A 201 5.51 3.65 -18.36
N ALA A 202 6.64 2.94 -18.33
CA ALA A 202 6.75 1.60 -18.88
C ALA A 202 5.83 0.60 -18.15
N GLN A 203 5.81 0.63 -16.82
CA GLN A 203 4.94 -0.22 -16.01
C GLN A 203 3.46 0.05 -16.29
N ALA A 204 3.05 1.32 -16.30
CA ALA A 204 1.68 1.71 -16.60
C ALA A 204 1.27 1.27 -18.02
N ALA A 205 2.17 1.37 -19.00
CA ALA A 205 1.93 0.88 -20.36
C ALA A 205 1.78 -0.64 -20.40
N SER A 206 2.56 -1.38 -19.61
CA SER A 206 2.47 -2.83 -19.48
C SER A 206 1.15 -3.28 -18.83
N ILE A 207 0.68 -2.58 -17.78
CA ILE A 207 -0.61 -2.88 -17.14
C ILE A 207 -1.78 -2.72 -18.13
N LYS A 208 -1.73 -1.73 -19.03
CA LYS A 208 -2.77 -1.53 -20.06
C LYS A 208 -2.89 -2.67 -21.07
N LYS A 209 -1.85 -3.51 -21.21
CA LYS A 209 -1.83 -4.64 -22.14
C LYS A 209 -2.40 -5.93 -21.53
N ILE A 210 -2.79 -5.93 -20.25
CA ILE A 210 -3.33 -7.12 -19.60
C ILE A 210 -4.70 -7.44 -20.24
N PRO A 211 -4.85 -8.61 -20.91
CA PRO A 211 -6.05 -8.93 -21.69
C PRO A 211 -7.25 -9.32 -20.82
N SER A 212 -7.03 -9.57 -19.53
CA SER A 212 -8.06 -9.79 -18.52
C SER A 212 -8.13 -8.57 -17.61
N PRO A 213 -9.30 -8.18 -17.09
CA PRO A 213 -9.35 -7.17 -16.04
C PRO A 213 -8.37 -7.58 -14.92
N PRO A 214 -7.60 -6.62 -14.36
CA PRO A 214 -6.75 -6.90 -13.22
C PRO A 214 -7.60 -7.49 -12.09
N PRO A 215 -7.02 -8.29 -11.17
CA PRO A 215 -7.75 -8.86 -10.07
C PRO A 215 -8.48 -7.73 -9.35
N LEU A 216 -9.79 -7.85 -9.33
CA LEU A 216 -10.64 -6.84 -8.72
C LEU A 216 -10.45 -6.92 -7.20
N PRO A 217 -10.77 -5.86 -6.45
CA PRO A 217 -10.64 -5.87 -4.98
C PRO A 217 -11.24 -7.11 -4.31
N HIS A 218 -12.30 -7.69 -4.90
CA HIS A 218 -12.95 -8.89 -4.42
C HIS A 218 -12.10 -10.19 -4.50
N THR A 219 -11.00 -10.23 -5.27
CA THR A 219 -10.21 -11.47 -5.42
C THR A 219 -9.09 -11.60 -4.40
N PHE A 220 -8.49 -10.47 -3.97
CA PHE A 220 -7.32 -10.50 -3.09
C PHE A 220 -7.65 -10.93 -1.66
N PHE A 221 -8.83 -10.54 -1.18
CA PHE A 221 -9.32 -10.84 0.16
C PHE A 221 -10.30 -12.03 0.18
N LYS A 222 -10.44 -12.76 -0.94
CA LYS A 222 -11.35 -13.92 -0.99
C LYS A 222 -10.95 -14.98 0.04
N GLY A 223 -11.81 -15.21 1.01
CA GLY A 223 -11.61 -16.16 2.11
C GLY A 223 -11.26 -15.50 3.45
N VAL A 224 -11.07 -14.17 3.48
CA VAL A 224 -10.81 -13.42 4.73
C VAL A 224 -11.96 -13.56 5.74
N GLU A 225 -13.17 -13.90 5.27
CA GLU A 225 -14.34 -14.09 6.12
C GLU A 225 -14.15 -15.19 7.15
N THR A 226 -13.39 -16.24 6.82
CA THR A 226 -13.08 -17.31 7.78
C THR A 226 -12.29 -16.76 8.96
N ASP A 227 -11.28 -15.93 8.69
CA ASP A 227 -10.45 -15.33 9.75
C ASP A 227 -11.23 -14.24 10.51
N LEU A 228 -12.08 -13.48 9.82
CA LEU A 228 -12.95 -12.49 10.45
C LEU A 228 -14.05 -13.14 11.30
N ALA A 229 -14.53 -14.33 10.95
CA ALA A 229 -15.46 -15.10 11.77
C ALA A 229 -14.82 -15.56 13.09
N GLU A 230 -13.50 -15.78 13.12
CA GLU A 230 -12.77 -16.00 14.37
C GLU A 230 -12.74 -14.77 15.27
N LEU A 231 -13.03 -13.59 14.74
CA LEU A 231 -13.25 -12.35 15.48
C LEU A 231 -14.73 -12.00 15.65
N CYS A 232 -15.62 -12.97 15.45
CA CYS A 232 -17.07 -12.82 15.58
C CYS A 232 -17.69 -11.80 14.61
N ILE A 233 -17.02 -11.53 13.49
CA ILE A 233 -17.54 -10.70 12.41
C ILE A 233 -18.33 -11.59 11.45
N ARG A 234 -19.60 -11.25 11.21
CA ARG A 234 -20.49 -12.05 10.37
C ARG A 234 -20.45 -11.61 8.92
N SER A 235 -20.58 -12.58 8.01
CA SER A 235 -20.96 -12.30 6.62
C SER A 235 -22.48 -12.16 6.53
N GLY A 236 -22.96 -11.15 5.79
CA GLY A 236 -24.36 -10.94 5.47
C GLY A 236 -24.82 -11.92 4.40
N LYS A 237 -25.13 -13.15 4.81
CA LYS A 237 -26.09 -13.99 4.08
C LYS A 237 -27.50 -13.52 4.39
#